data_AF-R5K6D2-F1
#
_entry.id   AF-R5K6D2-F1
#
_cell.length_a   1.000
_cell.length_b   1.000
_cell.length_c   1.000
_cell.angle_alpha   90.00
_cell.angle_beta   90.00
_cell.angle_gamma   90.00
#
_symmetry.space_group_name_H-M   'P 1'
#
loop_
_entity.id
_entity.type
_entity.pdbx_description
1 polymer ?
#
loop_
_entity_poly.entity_id
_entity_poly.type
_entity_poly.pdbx_seq_one_letter_code
_entity_poly.pdbx_strand_id
1 'polypeptide(L)'
;MISRITFAPQSYAMKYNQKNDNISFQGAKAVNTIKNGVRKNNSLNQIVSDMFVKLSATRTSENLGTYMATTKNADVYLRETKLGKEAQLTLSNGVFGDKSYMNFMIERAAGKTPKITSSDESVSSKEAEKIVQTYLQDAE
;
A
#
# COMPACT_ATOMS: atom_id res chain seq x y z
N MET A 1 -37.07 -31.22 32.00
CA MET A 1 -37.89 -30.16 31.37
C MET A 1 -36.94 -29.20 30.70
N ILE A 2 -37.00 -29.06 29.37
CA ILE A 2 -36.11 -28.18 28.58
C ILE A 2 -36.96 -27.01 28.09
N SER A 3 -36.66 -25.79 28.56
CA SER A 3 -37.38 -24.57 28.19
C SER A 3 -36.98 -24.13 26.78
N ARG A 4 -37.95 -24.08 25.86
CA ARG A 4 -37.77 -23.50 24.51
C ARG A 4 -37.82 -21.98 24.62
N ILE A 5 -36.72 -21.31 24.30
CA ILE A 5 -36.69 -19.86 24.14
C ILE A 5 -36.95 -19.55 22.67
N THR A 6 -38.11 -18.97 22.37
CA THR A 6 -38.50 -18.53 21.03
C THR A 6 -38.11 -17.06 20.87
N PHE A 7 -37.11 -16.77 20.04
CA PHE A 7 -36.75 -15.40 19.67
C PHE A 7 -37.55 -14.98 18.43
N ALA A 8 -38.40 -13.96 18.56
CA ALA A 8 -39.00 -13.27 17.42
C ALA A 8 -38.11 -12.10 17.00
N PRO A 9 -37.80 -11.91 15.70
CA PRO A 9 -37.02 -10.76 15.25
C PRO A 9 -37.87 -9.49 15.28
N GLN A 10 -37.51 -8.53 16.13
CA GLN A 10 -38.04 -7.16 16.05
C GLN A 10 -37.29 -6.38 14.97
N SER A 11 -37.98 -6.02 13.90
CA SER A 11 -37.48 -5.12 12.87
C SER A 11 -37.59 -3.67 13.35
N TYR A 12 -36.44 -3.05 13.64
CA TYR A 12 -36.35 -1.62 13.89
C TYR A 12 -36.20 -0.88 12.56
N ALA A 13 -37.25 -0.17 12.13
CA ALA A 13 -37.19 0.72 10.98
C ALA A 13 -36.45 2.02 11.37
N MET A 14 -35.21 2.19 10.93
CA MET A 14 -34.48 3.45 11.07
C MET A 14 -34.98 4.48 10.04
N LYS A 15 -35.64 5.55 10.52
CA LYS A 15 -35.97 6.74 9.71
C LYS A 15 -34.73 7.65 9.64
N TYR A 16 -34.13 7.77 8.46
CA TYR A 16 -33.13 8.81 8.20
C TYR A 16 -33.82 10.16 7.97
N ASN A 17 -33.73 11.07 8.93
CA ASN A 17 -34.01 12.48 8.71
C ASN A 17 -32.76 13.12 8.09
N GLN A 18 -32.83 13.50 6.82
CA GLN A 18 -31.80 14.28 6.15
C GLN A 18 -31.91 15.74 6.63
N LYS A 19 -31.08 16.14 7.61
CA LYS A 19 -30.83 17.55 7.91
C LYS A 19 -29.53 17.97 7.21
N ASN A 20 -29.64 18.97 6.34
CA ASN A 20 -28.52 19.65 5.70
C ASN A 20 -27.76 20.46 6.77
N ASP A 21 -26.67 19.90 7.29
CA ASP A 21 -25.69 20.67 8.05
C ASP A 21 -24.48 20.93 7.14
N ASN A 22 -24.36 22.20 6.70
CA ASN A 22 -23.20 22.72 5.99
C ASN A 22 -22.01 22.75 6.97
N ILE A 23 -21.22 21.69 7.02
CA ILE A 23 -19.98 21.66 7.80
C ILE A 23 -18.86 22.24 6.94
N SER A 24 -18.52 23.51 7.20
CA SER A 24 -17.34 24.18 6.68
C SER A 24 -16.10 23.67 7.43
N PHE A 25 -15.23 22.93 6.73
CA PHE A 25 -13.88 22.63 7.19
C PHE A 25 -12.88 23.55 6.48
N GLN A 26 -12.66 24.73 7.04
CA GLN A 26 -11.46 25.52 6.73
C GLN A 26 -10.26 24.84 7.40
N GLY A 27 -9.33 24.29 6.61
CA GLY A 27 -7.97 24.00 7.08
C GLY A 27 -7.41 22.58 6.89
N ALA A 28 -8.15 21.62 6.35
CA ALA A 28 -7.59 20.31 6.03
C ALA A 28 -7.19 20.23 4.55
N LYS A 29 -5.89 20.01 4.28
CA LYS A 29 -5.37 19.70 2.94
C LYS A 29 -6.25 18.65 2.30
N ALA A 30 -6.74 18.94 1.10
CA ALA A 30 -7.69 18.12 0.36
C ALA A 30 -7.33 16.63 0.41
N VAL A 31 -8.03 15.89 1.27
CA VAL A 31 -8.16 14.44 1.15
C VAL A 31 -8.89 14.23 -0.17
N ASN A 32 -8.15 13.72 -1.15
CA ASN A 32 -8.63 13.48 -2.50
C ASN A 32 -9.84 12.55 -2.42
N THR A 33 -11.03 13.14 -2.42
CA THR A 33 -12.30 12.42 -2.41
C THR A 33 -12.35 11.63 -3.71
N ILE A 34 -12.33 10.30 -3.58
CA ILE A 34 -12.40 9.34 -4.67
C ILE A 34 -13.71 9.60 -5.43
N LYS A 35 -13.61 10.33 -6.54
CA LYS A 35 -14.67 10.43 -7.53
C LYS A 35 -14.43 9.33 -8.57
N ASN A 36 -15.36 8.38 -8.58
CA ASN A 36 -15.74 7.53 -9.71
C ASN A 36 -14.62 6.69 -10.37
N GLY A 37 -14.57 5.40 -10.01
CA GLY A 37 -14.46 4.27 -10.95
C GLY A 37 -13.26 4.17 -11.92
N VAL A 38 -12.33 5.11 -11.94
CA VAL A 38 -11.09 5.03 -12.69
C VAL A 38 -10.04 4.50 -11.73
N ARG A 39 -9.53 3.28 -11.95
CA ARG A 39 -8.35 2.80 -11.23
C ARG A 39 -7.23 3.81 -11.44
N LYS A 40 -6.95 4.62 -10.41
CA LYS A 40 -5.90 5.63 -10.48
C LYS A 40 -4.59 4.87 -10.40
N ASN A 41 -3.92 4.73 -11.55
CA ASN A 41 -2.59 4.17 -11.57
C ASN A 41 -1.65 5.11 -10.82
N ASN A 42 -1.17 4.70 -9.65
CA ASN A 42 -0.23 5.50 -8.87
C ASN A 42 1.07 5.67 -9.65
N SER A 43 1.64 6.87 -9.60
CA SER A 43 2.96 7.10 -10.17
C SER A 43 4.02 6.40 -9.32
N LEU A 44 5.17 6.07 -9.92
CA LEU A 44 6.26 5.45 -9.17
C LEU A 44 6.67 6.27 -7.95
N ASN A 45 6.69 7.60 -8.07
CA ASN A 45 6.96 8.51 -6.97
C ASN A 45 5.96 8.32 -5.80
N GLN A 46 4.67 8.19 -6.13
CA GLN A 46 3.62 8.00 -5.12
C GLN A 46 3.80 6.66 -4.43
N ILE A 47 3.99 5.58 -5.19
CA ILE A 47 4.19 4.22 -4.67
C ILE A 47 5.38 4.16 -3.73
N VAL A 48 6.53 4.70 -4.15
CA VAL A 48 7.73 4.73 -3.31
C VAL A 48 7.50 5.62 -2.08
N SER A 49 6.79 6.74 -2.21
CA SER A 49 6.45 7.57 -1.06
C SER A 49 5.62 6.80 -0.03
N ASP A 50 4.56 6.13 -0.47
CA ASP A 50 3.63 5.38 0.39
C ASP A 50 4.34 4.19 1.06
N MET A 51 5.20 3.49 0.32
CA MET A 51 6.07 2.45 0.86
C MET A 51 6.93 2.94 2.03
N PHE A 52 7.58 4.09 1.89
CA PHE A 52 8.39 4.66 2.97
C PHE A 52 7.55 5.21 4.12
N VAL A 53 6.28 5.59 3.89
CA VAL A 53 5.34 5.90 4.97
C VAL A 53 5.06 4.63 5.78
N LYS A 54 4.75 3.50 5.12
CA LYS A 54 4.52 2.21 5.80
C LYS A 54 5.75 1.75 6.59
N LEU A 55 6.94 1.85 5.99
CA LEU A 55 8.20 1.57 6.69
C LEU A 55 8.40 2.50 7.89
N SER A 56 8.09 3.80 7.75
CA SER A 56 8.25 4.75 8.86
C SER A 56 7.36 4.43 10.06
N ALA A 57 6.18 3.85 9.84
CA ALA A 57 5.23 3.50 10.89
C ALA A 57 5.68 2.31 11.76
N THR A 58 6.61 1.49 11.29
CA THR A 58 7.11 0.30 12.00
C THR A 58 8.53 0.49 12.55
N ARG A 59 9.11 1.68 12.40
CA ARG A 59 10.41 2.02 13.00
C ARG A 59 10.32 1.96 14.51
N THR A 60 11.42 1.56 15.13
CA THR A 60 11.62 1.67 16.58
C THR A 60 12.86 2.53 16.84
N SER A 61 13.15 2.83 18.11
CA SER A 61 14.38 3.53 18.49
C SER A 61 15.65 2.80 18.06
N GLU A 62 15.58 1.47 17.94
CA GLU A 62 16.74 0.60 17.70
C GLU A 62 16.76 0.01 16.29
N ASN A 63 15.62 -0.05 15.60
CA ASN A 63 15.49 -0.74 14.31
C ASN A 63 14.83 0.11 13.23
N LEU A 64 15.34 -0.04 12.01
CA LEU A 64 14.72 0.47 10.78
C LEU A 64 13.39 -0.22 10.49
N GLY A 65 12.56 0.43 9.68
CA GLY A 65 11.23 -0.07 9.36
C GLY A 65 11.23 -1.36 8.54
N THR A 66 10.25 -2.21 8.80
CA THR A 66 9.90 -3.35 7.93
C THR A 66 8.40 -3.36 7.67
N TYR A 67 7.99 -3.92 6.54
CA TYR A 67 6.57 -4.05 6.21
C TYR A 67 6.34 -5.32 5.40
N MET A 68 5.24 -6.00 5.70
CA MET A 68 4.82 -7.22 5.02
C MET A 68 3.37 -7.08 4.62
N ALA A 69 3.06 -7.47 3.39
CA ALA A 69 1.69 -7.54 2.90
C ALA A 69 1.55 -8.59 1.81
N THR A 70 0.33 -9.07 1.63
CA THR A 70 -0.05 -9.85 0.46
C THR A 70 -0.88 -8.97 -0.44
N THR A 71 -0.39 -8.72 -1.64
CA THR A 71 -1.17 -8.05 -2.70
C THR A 71 -1.94 -9.09 -3.50
N LYS A 72 -2.79 -8.64 -4.44
CA LYS A 72 -3.47 -9.55 -5.36
C LYS A 72 -2.51 -10.42 -6.18
N ASN A 73 -1.31 -9.92 -6.47
CA ASN A 73 -0.42 -10.52 -7.46
C ASN A 73 0.86 -11.12 -6.87
N ALA A 74 1.26 -10.71 -5.66
CA ALA A 74 2.45 -11.22 -4.98
C ALA A 74 2.41 -10.92 -3.48
N ASP A 75 3.18 -11.68 -2.72
CA ASP A 75 3.61 -11.28 -1.40
C ASP A 75 4.73 -10.24 -1.49
N VAL A 76 4.65 -9.25 -0.61
CA VAL A 76 5.52 -8.09 -0.55
C VAL A 76 6.21 -8.09 0.80
N TYR A 77 7.53 -8.15 0.78
CA TYR A 77 8.37 -7.91 1.94
C TYR A 77 9.24 -6.67 1.70
N LEU A 78 9.17 -5.73 2.62
CA LEU A 78 9.89 -4.46 2.56
C LEU A 78 10.74 -4.29 3.80
N ARG A 79 11.99 -3.91 3.58
CA ARG A 79 12.95 -3.65 4.66
C ARG A 79 13.72 -2.39 4.36
N GLU A 80 13.60 -1.40 5.24
CA GLU A 80 14.41 -0.21 5.16
C GLU A 80 15.88 -0.55 5.47
N THR A 81 16.79 -0.13 4.59
CA THR A 81 18.24 -0.34 4.73
C THR A 81 18.95 0.95 5.13
N LYS A 82 18.35 2.09 4.81
CA LYS A 82 18.83 3.41 5.23
C LYS A 82 17.67 4.34 5.49
N LEU A 83 17.66 4.93 6.68
CA LEU A 83 16.58 5.75 7.20
C LEU A 83 16.08 6.80 6.19
N GLY A 84 14.86 6.61 5.72
CA GLY A 84 14.12 7.47 4.79
C GLY A 84 14.68 7.54 3.37
N LYS A 85 15.70 6.73 3.04
CA LYS A 85 16.50 6.87 1.82
C LYS A 85 16.55 5.61 0.99
N GLU A 86 16.75 4.45 1.61
CA GLU A 86 16.95 3.18 0.89
C GLU A 86 16.16 2.05 1.53
N ALA A 87 15.60 1.18 0.70
CA ALA A 87 14.89 -0.01 1.13
C ALA A 87 15.08 -1.17 0.16
N GLN A 88 15.10 -2.38 0.69
CA GLN A 88 14.99 -3.63 -0.05
C GLN A 88 13.51 -4.02 -0.18
N LEU A 89 13.13 -4.42 -1.38
CA LEU A 89 11.84 -4.99 -1.71
C LEU A 89 12.06 -6.43 -2.19
N THR A 90 11.36 -7.37 -1.59
CA THR A 90 11.25 -8.75 -2.06
C THR A 90 9.81 -9.00 -2.48
N LEU A 91 9.63 -9.46 -3.71
CA LEU A 91 8.35 -9.95 -4.23
C LEU A 91 8.42 -11.47 -4.31
N SER A 92 7.44 -12.18 -3.78
CA SER A 92 7.34 -13.64 -3.83
C SER A 92 5.92 -14.09 -4.17
N ASN A 93 5.73 -15.35 -4.53
CA ASN A 93 4.40 -15.90 -4.87
C ASN A 93 3.68 -15.13 -6.00
N GLY A 94 4.46 -14.52 -6.90
CA GLY A 94 3.99 -13.86 -8.11
C GLY A 94 4.50 -14.53 -9.38
N VAL A 95 4.20 -13.94 -10.54
CA VAL A 95 4.62 -14.47 -11.84
C VAL A 95 5.92 -13.77 -12.24
N PHE A 96 7.05 -14.46 -12.06
CA PHE A 96 8.40 -13.94 -12.32
C PHE A 96 9.20 -14.83 -13.30
N GLY A 97 8.52 -15.49 -14.24
CA GLY A 97 9.12 -16.49 -15.12
C GLY A 97 9.56 -17.72 -14.32
N ASP A 98 10.82 -18.14 -14.47
CA ASP A 98 11.38 -19.31 -13.79
C ASP A 98 11.78 -19.06 -12.33
N LYS A 99 11.49 -17.87 -11.79
CA LYS A 99 11.92 -17.44 -10.45
C LYS A 99 10.77 -17.46 -9.46
N SER A 100 11.05 -17.97 -8.26
CA SER A 100 10.07 -17.96 -7.16
C SER A 100 9.94 -16.61 -6.45
N TYR A 101 10.94 -15.73 -6.62
CA TYR A 101 10.96 -14.39 -6.03
C TYR A 101 11.81 -13.42 -6.86
N MET A 102 11.61 -12.13 -6.64
CA MET A 102 12.44 -11.05 -7.17
C MET A 102 12.84 -10.08 -6.05
N ASN A 103 14.08 -9.58 -6.11
CA ASN A 103 14.60 -8.62 -5.15
C ASN A 103 14.97 -7.32 -5.84
N PHE A 104 14.62 -6.20 -5.21
CA PHE A 104 14.92 -4.86 -5.69
C PHE A 104 15.51 -4.01 -4.57
N MET A 105 16.42 -3.11 -4.94
CA MET A 105 16.82 -1.99 -4.10
C MET A 105 16.11 -0.73 -4.60
N ILE A 106 15.54 0.02 -3.67
CA ILE A 106 14.83 1.26 -3.96
C ILE A 106 15.55 2.39 -3.24
N GLU A 107 16.05 3.35 -4.02
CA GLU A 107 16.70 4.56 -3.53
C GLU A 107 15.78 5.77 -3.78
N ARG A 108 15.58 6.62 -2.78
CA ARG A 108 14.86 7.89 -2.92
C ARG A 108 15.70 9.06 -2.42
N ALA A 109 15.55 10.19 -3.09
CA ALA A 109 16.11 11.47 -2.68
C ALA A 109 15.10 12.59 -2.89
N ALA A 110 15.14 13.61 -2.05
CA ALA A 110 14.24 14.76 -2.17
C ALA A 110 14.42 15.44 -3.54
N GLY A 111 13.30 15.68 -4.24
CA GLY A 111 13.29 16.32 -5.55
C GLY A 111 13.84 15.48 -6.71
N LYS A 112 14.16 14.20 -6.50
CA LYS A 112 14.60 13.27 -7.55
C LYS A 112 13.60 12.14 -7.76
N THR A 113 13.57 11.60 -8.97
CA THR A 113 12.87 10.35 -9.25
C THR A 113 13.53 9.21 -8.47
N PRO A 114 12.75 8.31 -7.84
CA PRO A 114 13.26 7.09 -7.24
C PRO A 114 14.04 6.28 -8.26
N LYS A 115 15.10 5.63 -7.79
CA LYS A 115 15.88 4.70 -8.57
C LYS A 115 15.60 3.29 -8.05
N ILE A 116 15.31 2.39 -8.98
CA ILE A 116 15.01 0.99 -8.66
C ILE A 116 15.98 0.11 -9.43
N THR A 117 16.71 -0.70 -8.70
CA THR A 117 17.62 -1.69 -9.27
C THR A 117 17.17 -3.08 -8.87
N SER A 118 17.14 -3.99 -9.83
CA SER A 118 16.95 -5.41 -9.57
C SER A 118 18.25 -6.02 -9.07
N SER A 119 18.17 -7.01 -8.18
CA SER A 119 19.34 -7.88 -7.88
C SER A 119 19.64 -8.86 -9.01
N ASP A 120 18.71 -9.01 -9.95
CA ASP A 120 18.89 -9.79 -11.16
C ASP A 120 19.41 -8.90 -12.29
N GLU A 121 20.64 -9.17 -12.73
CA GLU A 121 21.35 -8.40 -13.76
C GLU A 121 20.66 -8.45 -15.13
N SER A 122 19.83 -9.47 -15.37
CA SER A 122 19.07 -9.57 -16.62
C SER A 122 17.88 -8.59 -16.68
N VAL A 123 17.46 -8.06 -15.54
CA VAL A 123 16.33 -7.11 -15.44
C VAL A 123 16.85 -5.69 -15.48
N SER A 124 16.52 -4.99 -16.57
CA SER A 124 16.91 -3.58 -16.74
C SER A 124 16.24 -2.67 -15.70
N SER A 125 16.84 -1.50 -15.43
CA SER A 125 16.26 -0.50 -14.50
C SER A 125 14.82 -0.10 -14.89
N LYS A 126 14.54 0.06 -16.19
CA LYS A 126 13.19 0.42 -16.67
C LYS A 126 12.18 -0.69 -16.44
N GLU A 127 12.62 -1.94 -16.54
CA GLU A 127 11.77 -3.11 -16.29
C GLU A 127 11.53 -3.28 -14.79
N ALA A 128 12.56 -3.11 -13.96
CA ALA A 128 12.42 -3.10 -12.51
C ALA A 128 11.39 -2.05 -12.04
N GLU A 129 11.44 -0.83 -12.58
CA GLU A 129 10.45 0.20 -12.28
C GLU A 129 9.02 -0.23 -12.63
N LYS A 130 8.81 -0.84 -13.80
CA LYS A 130 7.49 -1.35 -14.22
C LYS A 130 7.00 -2.47 -13.33
N ILE A 131 7.88 -3.41 -12.95
CA ILE A 131 7.53 -4.52 -12.07
C ILE A 131 7.11 -3.97 -10.70
N VAL A 132 7.92 -3.12 -10.08
CA VAL A 132 7.59 -2.51 -8.79
C VAL A 132 6.28 -1.73 -8.87
N GLN A 133 6.08 -0.94 -9.92
CA GLN A 133 4.83 -0.21 -10.11
C GLN A 133 3.63 -1.16 -10.23
N THR A 134 3.76 -2.27 -10.95
CA THR A 134 2.67 -3.24 -11.17
C THR A 134 2.29 -3.96 -9.89
N TYR A 135 3.27 -4.44 -9.13
CA TYR A 135 3.02 -5.25 -7.94
C TYR A 135 2.66 -4.43 -6.70
N LEU A 136 3.10 -3.16 -6.63
CA LEU A 136 2.77 -2.28 -5.51
C LEU A 136 1.61 -1.31 -5.79
N GLN A 137 0.99 -1.37 -6.98
CA GLN A 137 -0.12 -0.49 -7.36
C GLN A 137 -1.30 -0.59 -6.38
N ASP A 138 -1.58 -1.82 -5.94
CA ASP A 138 -2.73 -2.19 -5.10
C ASP A 138 -2.30 -2.52 -3.66
N ALA A 139 -1.07 -2.19 -3.26
CA ALA A 139 -0.59 -2.41 -1.90
C ALA A 139 -1.19 -1.35 -0.97
N GLU A 140 -2.47 -1.52 -0.58
CA GLU A 140 -3.17 -0.71 0.44
C GLU A 140 -2.58 -0.89 1.84
#